data_AF-A0A1X7SGZ3-F1
#
_entry.id   AF-A0A1X7SGZ3-F1
#
_cell.length_a   1.000
_cell.length_b   1.000
_cell.length_c   1.000
_cell.angle_alpha   90.00
_cell.angle_beta   90.00
_cell.angle_gamma   90.00
#
_symmetry.space_group_name_H-M   'P 1'
#
loop_
_entity.id
_entity.type
_entity.pdbx_description
1 polymer ?
#
loop_
_entity_poly.entity_id
_entity_poly.type
_entity_poly.pdbx_seq_one_letter_code
_entity_poly.pdbx_strand_id
1 'polypeptide(L)' 'MAGLPKLENFIDGQFLPTGSYIKSYDPSTGEHYLNIPDSGAEEVQKAVEAARKAFI' A
#
# COMPACT_ATOMS: atom_id res chain seq x y z
N MET A 1 -5.16 9.45 21.28
CA MET A 1 -4.07 9.77 20.35
C MET A 1 -4.32 8.98 19.09
N ALA A 2 -4.54 9.64 17.95
CA ALA A 2 -4.66 8.93 16.68
C ALA A 2 -3.29 8.31 16.33
N GLY A 3 -3.26 7.03 15.98
CA GLY A 3 -2.03 6.38 15.51
C GLY A 3 -1.56 6.99 14.18
N LEU A 4 -0.31 6.73 13.82
CA LEU A 4 0.24 7.18 12.53
C LEU A 4 -0.60 6.64 11.36
N PRO A 5 -0.82 7.43 10.31
CA PRO A 5 -1.57 7.00 9.13
C PRO A 5 -0.99 5.72 8.52
N LYS A 6 -1.88 4.89 7.98
CA LYS A 6 -1.53 3.72 7.18
C LYS A 6 -2.20 3.85 5.82
N LEU A 7 -1.43 3.68 4.76
CA LEU A 7 -1.96 3.61 3.40
C LEU A 7 -2.43 2.19 3.09
N GLU A 8 -3.27 2.04 2.07
CA GLU A 8 -3.74 0.75 1.58
C GLU A 8 -3.37 0.59 0.11
N ASN A 9 -3.30 -0.65 -0.38
CA ASN A 9 -3.06 -0.90 -1.80
C ASN A 9 -4.27 -0.45 -2.61
N PHE A 10 -4.07 0.31 -3.68
CA PHE A 10 -5.17 0.68 -4.57
C PHE A 10 -5.18 -0.21 -5.81
N ILE A 11 -6.08 -1.20 -5.84
CA ILE A 11 -6.17 -2.23 -6.87
C ILE A 11 -7.63 -2.39 -7.29
N ASP A 12 -7.88 -2.49 -8.61
CA ASP A 12 -9.22 -2.64 -9.20
C ASP A 12 -10.24 -1.55 -8.74
N GLY A 13 -9.75 -0.32 -8.55
CA GLY A 13 -10.57 0.81 -8.11
C GLY A 13 -10.93 0.78 -6.62
N GLN A 14 -10.29 -0.06 -5.81
CA GLN A 14 -10.58 -0.23 -4.39
C GLN A 14 -9.31 -0.17 -3.54
N PHE A 15 -9.45 0.27 -2.29
CA PHE A 15 -8.40 0.15 -1.28
C PHE A 15 -8.45 -1.24 -0.64
N LEU A 16 -7.34 -1.96 -0.72
CA LEU A 16 -7.17 -3.32 -0.19
C LEU A 16 -6.14 -3.30 0.96
N PRO A 17 -6.47 -3.94 2.10
CA PRO A 17 -5.54 -4.05 3.21
C PRO A 17 -4.38 -4.98 2.85
N THR A 18 -3.26 -4.83 3.57
CA THR A 18 -2.12 -5.77 3.53
C THR A 18 -1.72 -6.21 4.93
N GLY A 19 -1.03 -7.35 5.01
CA GLY A 19 -0.54 -7.93 6.26
C GLY A 19 0.76 -7.30 6.79
N SER A 20 1.52 -6.61 5.94
CA SER A 20 2.82 -6.03 6.29
C SER A 20 2.91 -4.56 5.86
N TYR A 21 3.72 -3.77 6.58
CA TYR A 21 3.89 -2.34 6.29
C TYR A 21 5.34 -1.90 6.45
N ILE A 22 5.78 -1.01 5.56
CA ILE A 22 7.05 -0.30 5.63
C ILE A 22 6.83 1.08 6.26
N LYS A 23 7.71 1.45 7.18
CA LYS A 23 7.73 2.79 7.78
C LYS A 23 8.30 3.80 6.79
N SER A 24 7.56 4.88 6.55
CA SER A 24 8.02 6.02 5.75
C SER A 24 8.46 7.14 6.68
N TYR A 25 9.63 7.71 6.40
CA TYR A 25 10.23 8.76 7.22
C TYR A 25 10.31 10.06 6.43
N ASP A 26 10.12 11.18 7.11
CA ASP A 26 10.42 12.49 6.56
C ASP A 26 11.95 12.63 6.41
N PRO A 27 12.49 12.84 5.20
CA PRO A 27 13.93 12.90 4.97
C PRO A 27 14.60 14.13 5.60
N SER A 28 13.83 15.16 5.96
CA SER A 28 14.34 16.39 6.57
C SER A 28 14.46 16.32 8.10
N THR A 29 13.64 15.49 8.76
CA THR A 29 13.60 15.37 10.23
C THR A 29 13.96 13.97 10.74
N GLY A 30 13.86 12.94 9.89
CA GLY A 30 13.99 11.54 10.26
C GLY A 30 12.78 10.99 11.03
N GLU A 31 11.69 11.75 11.14
CA GLU A 31 10.50 11.32 11.88
C GLU A 31 9.67 10.32 11.06
N HIS A 32 9.15 9.29 11.74
CA HIS A 32 8.23 8.33 11.14
C HIS A 32 6.89 9.00 10.88
N TYR A 33 6.57 9.20 9.60
CA TYR A 33 5.43 10.00 9.16
C TYR A 33 4.20 9.13 8.82
N LEU A 34 4.39 7.98 8.17
CA LEU A 34 3.29 7.07 7.81
C LEU A 34 3.77 5.65 7.55
N ASN A 35 2.82 4.71 7.44
CA ASN A 35 3.08 3.33 7.06
C ASN A 35 2.57 3.05 5.63
N ILE A 36 3.40 2.49 4.79
CA ILE A 36 3.11 2.12 3.40
C ILE A 36 2.89 0.60 3.34
N PRO A 37 1.91 0.09 2.58
CA PRO A 37 1.76 -1.33 2.32
C PRO A 37 3.06 -1.98 1.83
N ASP A 38 3.44 -3.08 2.46
CA ASP A 38 4.57 -3.92 2.05
C ASP A 38 4.05 -5.08 1.19
N SER A 39 3.62 -4.74 -0.03
CA SER A 39 2.91 -5.66 -0.92
C SER A 39 3.80 -6.81 -1.38
N GLY A 40 3.31 -8.03 -1.14
CA GLY A 40 3.97 -9.25 -1.56
C GLY A 40 3.50 -9.75 -2.93
N ALA A 41 3.89 -10.97 -3.24
CA ALA A 41 3.53 -11.61 -4.51
C ALA A 41 2.01 -11.71 -4.73
N GLU A 42 1.22 -11.90 -3.66
CA GLU A 42 -0.23 -12.02 -3.75
C GLU A 42 -0.88 -10.70 -4.17
N GLU A 43 -0.55 -9.58 -3.52
CA GLU A 43 -1.08 -8.28 -3.88
C GLU A 43 -0.64 -7.84 -5.28
N VAL A 44 0.61 -8.14 -5.66
CA VAL A 44 1.11 -7.90 -7.02
C VAL A 44 0.33 -8.71 -8.05
N GLN A 45 0.05 -9.99 -7.79
CA GLN A 45 -0.73 -10.83 -8.69
C GLN A 45 -2.16 -10.28 -8.89
N LYS A 46 -2.83 -9.87 -7.81
CA LYS A 46 -4.15 -9.22 -7.88
C LYS A 46 -4.12 -7.94 -8.72
N ALA A 47 -3.08 -7.12 -8.55
CA ALA A 47 -2.90 -5.89 -9.33
C ALA A 47 -2.74 -6.18 -10.83
N VAL A 48 -1.94 -7.19 -11.18
CA VAL A 48 -1.74 -7.61 -12.57
C VAL A 48 -3.04 -8.16 -13.19
N GLU A 49 -3.78 -8.98 -12.46
CA GLU A 49 -5.06 -9.54 -12.93
C GLU A 49 -6.10 -8.44 -13.16
N ALA A 50 -6.23 -7.50 -12.23
CA ALA A 50 -7.12 -6.34 -12.37
C ALA A 50 -6.74 -5.48 -13.59
N ALA A 51 -5.46 -5.17 -13.76
CA ALA A 51 -4.98 -4.40 -14.91
C ALA A 51 -5.25 -5.12 -16.24
N ARG A 52 -5.08 -6.44 -16.30
CA ARG A 52 -5.40 -7.25 -17.49
C ARG A 52 -6.90 -7.23 -17.81
N LYS A 53 -7.75 -7.38 -16.80
CA LYS A 53 -9.21 -7.33 -16.94
C LYS A 53 -9.70 -5.96 -17.42
N ALA A 54 -9.08 -4.87 -16.98
CA ALA A 54 -9.46 -3.52 -17.38
C ALA A 54 -9.06 -3.16 -18.82
N PHE A 55 -8.11 -3.88 -19.41
CA PHE A 55 -7.60 -3.62 -20.77
C PHE A 55 -8.41 -4.32 -21.88
N ILE A 56 -9.17 -5.35 -21.53
CA ILE A 56 -10.00 -6.16 -22.45
C ILE A 56 -11.46 -5.73 -22.34
#